data_AF-T2I9K1-F1
#
_entry.id   AF-T2I9K1-F1
#
_cell.length_a   1.000
_cell.length_b   1.000
_cell.length_c   1.000
_cell.angle_alpha   90.00
_cell.angle_beta   90.00
_cell.angle_gamma   90.00
#
_symmetry.space_group_name_H-M   'P 1'
#
loop_
_entity.id
_entity.type
_entity.pdbx_description
1 polymer ?
#
loop_
_entity_poly.entity_id
_entity_poly.type
_entity_poly.pdbx_seq_one_letter_code
_entity_poly.pdbx_strand_id
1 'polypeptide(L)' 'MESPPGMLKNVPTRVELYKGQGDIHEVYRPQCHWTWAFRRQAEAFIEDIQQGREPIASGADAIEDICLIEQMWQMFLTA' A
#
# COMPACT_ATOMS: atom_id res chain seq x y z
N MET A 1 2.10 1.29 12.04
CA MET A 1 1.58 0.24 11.13
C MET A 1 2.20 -1.08 11.59
N GLU A 2 1.40 -2.11 11.79
CA GLU A 2 1.88 -3.45 12.16
C GLU A 2 1.55 -4.38 10.99
N SER A 3 2.60 -4.83 10.29
CA SER A 3 2.45 -5.73 9.15
C SER A 3 2.80 -7.16 9.56
N PRO A 4 1.88 -8.12 9.38
CA PRO A 4 2.19 -9.52 9.56
C PRO A 4 3.18 -10.00 8.48
N PRO A 5 3.82 -11.17 8.68
CA PRO A 5 4.62 -11.80 7.63
C PRO A 5 3.83 -11.95 6.33
N GLY A 6 4.41 -11.51 5.20
CA GLY A 6 3.70 -11.36 3.93
C GLY A 6 3.09 -12.65 3.36
N MET A 7 3.62 -13.83 3.73
CA MET A 7 3.11 -15.12 3.25
C MET A 7 1.87 -15.63 4.01
N LEU A 8 1.41 -14.93 5.06
CA LEU A 8 0.22 -15.30 5.81
C LEU A 8 -1.05 -14.85 5.07
N LYS A 9 -1.72 -15.80 4.41
CA LYS A 9 -2.90 -15.55 3.54
C LYS A 9 -4.11 -14.96 4.27
N ASN A 10 -4.23 -15.22 5.57
CA ASN A 10 -5.38 -14.86 6.40
C ASN A 10 -4.96 -14.00 7.58
N VAL A 11 -4.00 -13.10 7.40
CA VAL A 11 -3.65 -12.13 8.45
C VAL A 11 -3.47 -10.77 7.77
N PRO A 12 -4.44 -9.86 7.90
CA PRO A 12 -4.31 -8.54 7.30
C PRO A 12 -3.42 -7.63 8.14
N THR A 13 -2.82 -6.65 7.47
CA THR A 13 -2.15 -5.53 8.13
C THR A 13 -3.15 -4.67 8.88
N ARG A 14 -2.79 -4.28 10.10
CA ARG A 14 -3.60 -3.33 10.87
C ARG A 14 -3.23 -1.89 10.50
N VAL A 15 -4.22 -1.14 10.04
CA VAL A 15 -4.10 0.28 9.68
C VAL A 15 -4.98 1.11 10.63
N GLU A 16 -4.44 2.24 11.08
CA GLU A 16 -5.18 3.24 11.85
C GLU A 16 -5.04 4.58 11.15
N LEU A 17 -6.18 5.22 10.87
CA LEU A 17 -6.24 6.52 10.20
C LEU A 17 -6.67 7.56 11.23
N TYR A 18 -5.80 8.54 11.44
CA TYR A 18 -6.05 9.67 12.32
C TYR A 18 -6.56 10.82 11.47
N LYS A 19 -7.85 11.15 11.58
CA LYS A 19 -8.43 12.33 10.94
C LYS A 19 -8.47 13.46 11.94
N GLY A 20 -7.71 14.52 11.65
CA GLY A 20 -7.78 15.79 12.35
C GLY A 20 -8.38 16.84 11.40
N GLN A 21 -9.57 17.35 11.72
CA GLN A 21 -10.11 18.54 11.06
C GLN A 21 -10.61 19.52 12.13
N GLY A 22 -9.84 20.60 12.33
CA GLY A 22 -10.05 21.51 13.46
C GLY A 22 -9.83 20.79 14.80
N ASP A 23 -10.77 20.94 15.73
CA ASP A 23 -10.73 20.31 17.07
C ASP A 23 -11.23 18.85 17.09
N ILE A 24 -11.67 18.31 15.93
CA ILE A 24 -12.19 16.95 15.85
C ILE A 24 -11.04 16.00 15.54
N HIS A 25 -10.78 15.09 16.48
CA HIS A 25 -9.83 13.99 16.33
C HIS A 25 -10.58 12.67 16.30
N GLU A 26 -10.64 12.02 15.14
CA GLU A 26 -11.23 10.71 14.98
C GLU A 26 -10.16 9.68 14.60
N VAL A 27 -10.22 8.51 15.25
CA VAL A 27 -9.38 7.35 14.90
C VAL A 27 -10.25 6.33 14.17
N TYR A 28 -10.06 6.22 12.86
CA TYR A 28 -10.75 5.25 12.02
C TYR A 28 -9.88 4.02 11.79
N ARG A 29 -10.46 2.83 11.99
CA ARG A 29 -9.79 1.54 11.79
C ARG A 29 -10.50 0.76 10.68
N PRO A 30 -10.03 0.81 9.42
CA PRO A 30 -10.66 0.07 8.34
C PRO A 30 -10.63 -1.43 8.63
N GLN A 31 -11.77 -2.07 8.50
CA GLN A 31 -11.91 -3.53 8.53
C GLN A 31 -11.78 -4.02 7.09
N CYS A 32 -10.70 -4.73 6.76
CA CYS A 32 -10.54 -5.31 5.45
C CYS A 32 -11.14 -6.72 5.40
N HIS A 33 -11.68 -7.11 4.25
CA HIS A 33 -12.07 -8.49 4.02
C HIS A 33 -10.84 -9.41 4.04
N TRP A 34 -11.03 -10.66 4.49
CA TRP A 34 -10.02 -11.72 4.42
C TRP A 34 -9.74 -12.03 2.94
N THR A 35 -8.77 -11.34 2.37
CA THR A 35 -8.37 -11.48 0.97
C THR A 35 -6.88 -11.65 0.87
N TRP A 36 -6.43 -12.41 -0.12
CA TRP A 36 -5.00 -12.61 -0.36
C TRP A 36 -4.50 -11.57 -1.37
N ALA A 37 -3.80 -10.54 -0.88
CA ALA A 37 -3.38 -9.40 -1.70
C ALA A 37 -2.54 -9.81 -2.92
N PHE A 38 -1.62 -10.77 -2.77
CA PHE A 38 -0.79 -11.29 -3.87
C PHE A 38 -1.62 -11.93 -4.99
N ARG A 39 -2.67 -12.68 -4.63
CA ARG A 39 -3.58 -13.25 -5.63
C ARG A 39 -4.33 -12.14 -6.37
N ARG A 40 -4.84 -11.13 -5.65
CA ARG A 40 -5.53 -9.99 -6.27
C ARG A 40 -4.62 -9.19 -7.20
N GLN A 41 -3.33 -9.04 -6.85
CA GLN A 41 -2.34 -8.42 -7.72
C GLN A 41 -2.13 -9.21 -9.02
N ALA A 42 -2.03 -10.55 -8.93
CA ALA A 42 -1.90 -11.39 -10.12
C ALA A 42 -3.16 -11.35 -11.01
N GLU A 43 -4.35 -11.36 -10.41
CA GLU A 43 -5.62 -11.22 -11.12
C GLU A 43 -5.73 -9.87 -11.83
N ALA A 44 -5.40 -8.77 -11.13
CA ALA A 44 -5.39 -7.42 -11.72
C ALA A 44 -4.42 -7.29 -12.90
N PHE A 45 -3.21 -7.83 -12.77
CA PHE A 45 -2.22 -7.83 -13.84
C PHE A 45 -2.73 -8.52 -15.12
N ILE A 46 -3.37 -9.69 -14.98
CA ILE A 46 -3.96 -10.41 -16.12
C ILE A 46 -5.08 -9.58 -16.74
N GLU A 47 -5.95 -9.00 -15.92
CA GLU A 47 -7.08 -8.20 -16.38
C GLU A 47 -6.62 -6.95 -17.15
N ASP A 48 -5.61 -6.25 -16.65
CA ASP A 48 -5.09 -5.04 -17.27
C ASP A 48 -4.44 -5.32 -18.63
N ILE A 49 -3.73 -6.45 -18.77
CA ILE A 49 -3.22 -6.92 -20.07
C ILE A 49 -4.37 -7.22 -21.03
N GLN A 50 -5.38 -7.98 -20.58
CA GLN A 50 -6.50 -8.38 -21.43
C GLN A 50 -7.30 -7.17 -21.93
N GLN A 51 -7.42 -6.14 -21.10
CA GLN A 51 -8.22 -4.95 -21.41
C GLN A 51 -7.40 -3.79 -21.96
N GLY A 52 -6.07 -3.91 -22.04
CA GLY A 52 -5.19 -2.83 -22.48
C GLY A 52 -5.26 -1.59 -21.59
N ARG A 53 -5.52 -1.78 -20.28
CA ARG A 53 -5.59 -0.68 -19.31
C ARG A 53 -4.23 -0.45 -18.68
N GLU A 54 -4.00 0.78 -18.25
CA GLU A 54 -2.84 1.10 -17.42
C GLU A 54 -3.02 0.47 -16.03
N PRO A 55 -2.04 -0.31 -15.54
CA PRO A 55 -2.12 -0.90 -14.22
C PRO A 55 -2.10 0.17 -13.13
N ILE A 56 -2.86 -0.05 -12.06
CA ILE A 56 -2.83 0.81 -10.86
C ILE A 56 -1.47 0.84 -10.14
N ALA A 57 -0.58 -0.10 -10.48
CA ALA A 57 0.79 -0.22 -9.99
C ALA A 57 1.71 -0.22 -11.21
N SER A 58 1.75 0.92 -11.90
CA SER A 58 2.51 1.08 -13.14
C SER A 58 4.02 1.11 -12.87
N GLY A 59 4.81 0.93 -13.93
CA GLY A 59 6.26 1.12 -13.84
C GLY A 59 6.66 2.58 -13.57
N ALA A 60 5.85 3.55 -14.01
CA ALA A 60 6.09 4.96 -13.75
C ALA A 60 5.91 5.27 -12.25
N ASP A 61 4.83 4.76 -11.64
CA ASP A 61 4.61 4.91 -10.19
C ASP A 61 5.74 4.26 -9.39
N ALA A 62 6.23 3.09 -9.83
CA ALA A 62 7.34 2.40 -9.16
C ALA A 62 8.65 3.19 -9.16
N ILE A 63 8.93 4.00 -10.20
CA ILE A 63 10.11 4.88 -10.24
C ILE A 63 9.98 5.96 -9.17
N GLU A 64 8.79 6.52 -9.03
CA GLU A 64 8.49 7.58 -8.06
C GLU A 64 8.54 7.05 -6.62
N ASP A 65 8.04 5.84 -6.39
CA ASP A 65 8.19 5.13 -5.12
C ASP A 65 9.67 4.93 -4.74
N ILE A 66 10.51 4.48 -5.69
CA ILE A 66 11.95 4.29 -5.46
C ILE A 66 12.64 5.63 -5.18
N CYS A 67 12.30 6.67 -5.93
CA CYS A 67 12.88 8.00 -5.72
C CYS A 67 12.60 8.53 -4.31
N LEU A 68 11.36 8.37 -3.84
CA LEU A 68 10.97 8.74 -2.48
C LEU A 68 11.74 7.93 -1.42
N ILE A 69 11.87 6.62 -1.61
CA ILE A 69 12.62 5.75 -0.70
C ILE A 69 14.08 6.19 -0.61
N GLU A 70 14.72 6.50 -1.73
CA GLU A 70 16.11 6.99 -1.77
C GLU A 70 16.26 8.33 -1.05
N GLN A 71 15.32 9.25 -1.23
CA GLN A 71 15.32 10.53 -0.51
C GLN A 71 15.20 10.32 1.01
N MET A 72 14.29 9.47 1.45
CA MET A 72 14.13 9.13 2.87
C MET A 72 15.40 8.47 3.44
N TRP A 73 16.03 7.59 2.66
CA TRP A 73 17.28 6.95 3.04
C TRP A 73 18.41 7.96 3.20
N GLN A 74 18.56 8.90 2.27
CA GLN A 74 19.54 9.97 2.37
C GLN A 74 19.32 10.84 3.61
N MET A 75 18.06 11.22 3.88
CA MET A 75 17.72 11.97 5.09
C MET A 75 18.15 11.23 6.36
N PHE A 76 17.89 9.92 6.42
CA PHE A 76 18.30 9.07 7.55
C PHE A 76 19.81 9.03 7.74
N LEU A 77 20.60 8.97 6.66
CA LEU A 77 22.06 8.97 6.74
C LEU A 77 22.67 10.31 7.17
N THR A 78 21.95 11.41 6.95
CA THR A 78 22.38 12.76 7.32
C THR A 78 21.84 13.26 8.67
N ALA A 79 21.00 12.45 9.34
CA ALA A 79 20.42 12.71 10.65
C ALA A 79 21.30 12.17 11.78
#